data_AF-A0A5C6MBJ8-F1
#
_entry.id   AF-A0A5C6MBJ8-F1
#
_cell.length_a   1.000
_cell.length_b   1.000
_cell.length_c   1.000
_cell.angle_alpha   90.00
_cell.angle_beta   90.00
_cell.angle_gamma   90.00
#
_symmetry.space_group_name_H-M   'P 1'
#
loop_
_entity.id
_entity.type
_entity.pdbx_description
1 polymer ?
#
loop_
_entity_poly.entity_id
_entity_poly.type
_entity_poly.pdbx_seq_one_letter_code
_entity_poly.pdbx_strand_id
1 'polypeptide(L)'
;MNYIIVAIFAFFGGISRYLLGLAVIKPDGFPLGTLIINLVGCFILAFLVQYVEVTEKVPEWVTLGMKTGFIGAFTTFSTYSLEAVTLIETQQWWYALIYGLTTIIGGLLLTLVGYSFGNHVGDWRKQGDNL
;
A
#
# COMPACT_ATOMS: atom_id res chain seq x y z
N MET A 1 -14.27 -11.87 -17.48
CA MET A 1 -13.00 -11.18 -17.83
C MET A 1 -12.31 -10.56 -16.62
N ASN A 2 -13.03 -9.82 -15.75
CA ASN A 2 -12.45 -9.05 -14.63
C ASN A 2 -11.60 -9.87 -13.63
N TYR A 3 -11.94 -11.13 -13.36
CA TYR A 3 -11.18 -11.98 -12.45
C TYR A 3 -9.77 -12.31 -12.95
N ILE A 4 -9.58 -12.43 -14.27
CA ILE A 4 -8.26 -12.70 -14.87
C ILE A 4 -7.35 -11.48 -14.67
N ILE A 5 -7.90 -10.27 -14.85
CA ILE A 5 -7.17 -9.03 -14.60
C ILE A 5 -6.75 -8.95 -13.13
N VAL A 6 -7.67 -9.19 -12.20
CA VAL A 6 -7.35 -9.21 -10.77
C VAL A 6 -6.26 -10.26 -10.47
N ALA A 7 -6.36 -11.46 -11.06
CA ALA A 7 -5.38 -12.53 -10.84
C ALA A 7 -3.98 -12.16 -11.33
N ILE A 8 -3.85 -11.57 -12.53
CA ILE A 8 -2.56 -11.14 -13.09
C ILE A 8 -1.92 -10.07 -12.21
N PHE A 9 -2.68 -9.04 -11.83
CA PHE A 9 -2.13 -7.97 -10.99
C PHE A 9 -1.83 -8.46 -9.57
N ALA A 10 -2.66 -9.33 -9.01
CA ALA A 10 -2.42 -9.94 -7.71
C ALA A 10 -1.17 -10.82 -7.69
N PHE A 11 -0.90 -11.55 -8.78
CA PHE A 11 0.34 -12.31 -8.94
C PHE A 11 1.57 -11.42 -8.77
N PHE A 12 1.62 -10.29 -9.50
CA PHE A 12 2.73 -9.35 -9.38
C PHE A 12 2.77 -8.63 -8.02
N GLY A 13 1.62 -8.29 -7.44
CA GLY A 13 1.54 -7.68 -6.11
C GLY A 13 2.09 -8.61 -5.02
N GLY A 14 1.68 -9.87 -5.05
CA GLY A 14 2.16 -10.90 -4.13
C GLY A 14 3.65 -11.21 -4.27
N ILE A 15 4.16 -11.28 -5.51
CA ILE A 15 5.61 -11.44 -5.75
C ILE A 15 6.38 -10.23 -5.22
N SER A 16 5.90 -9.02 -5.49
CA SER A 16 6.56 -7.79 -5.03
C SER A 16 6.62 -7.75 -3.49
N ARG A 17 5.53 -8.12 -2.82
CA ARG A 17 5.49 -8.28 -1.36
C ARG A 17 6.52 -9.30 -0.87
N TYR A 18 6.57 -10.46 -1.51
CA TYR A 18 7.52 -11.51 -1.15
C TYR A 18 8.98 -11.06 -1.30
N LEU A 19 9.33 -10.48 -2.45
CA LEU A 19 10.69 -10.03 -2.74
C LEU A 19 11.12 -8.89 -1.81
N LEU A 20 10.24 -7.92 -1.52
CA LEU A 20 10.54 -6.88 -0.53
C LEU A 20 10.72 -7.46 0.88
N GLY A 21 9.91 -8.46 1.25
CA GLY A 21 10.07 -9.17 2.53
C GLY A 21 11.41 -9.90 2.65
N LEU A 22 12.00 -10.32 1.53
CA LEU A 22 13.36 -10.89 1.50
C LEU A 22 14.45 -9.82 1.53
N ALA A 23 14.23 -8.68 0.89
CA ALA A 23 15.22 -7.62 0.76
C ALA A 23 15.36 -6.75 2.03
N VAL A 24 14.30 -6.61 2.82
CA VAL A 24 14.30 -5.78 4.03
C VAL A 24 15.07 -6.47 5.15
N ILE A 25 16.04 -5.75 5.74
CA ILE A 25 16.76 -6.16 6.95
C ILE A 25 15.73 -6.38 8.05
N LYS A 26 15.86 -7.47 8.79
CA LYS A 26 15.01 -7.80 9.93
C LYS A 26 15.74 -7.33 11.20
N PRO A 27 15.41 -6.15 11.76
CA PRO A 27 15.93 -5.77 13.07
C PRO A 27 15.48 -6.81 14.09
N ASP A 28 16.22 -6.95 15.20
CA ASP A 28 15.92 -7.92 16.25
C ASP A 28 14.43 -7.89 16.64
N GLY A 29 13.65 -8.85 16.12
CA GLY A 29 12.22 -9.01 16.40
C GLY A 29 11.25 -8.04 15.70
N PHE A 30 11.68 -6.94 15.08
CA PHE A 30 10.74 -5.93 14.55
C PHE A 30 10.24 -6.24 13.13
N PRO A 31 8.92 -6.24 12.84
CA PRO A 31 8.36 -6.63 11.54
C PRO A 31 8.44 -5.51 10.48
N LEU A 32 9.65 -5.04 10.19
CA LEU A 32 9.89 -3.87 9.34
C LEU A 32 9.38 -4.07 7.89
N GLY A 33 9.54 -5.27 7.33
CA GLY A 33 9.11 -5.58 5.97
C GLY A 33 7.60 -5.39 5.79
N THR A 34 6.82 -5.97 6.69
CA THR A 34 5.34 -5.88 6.68
C THR A 34 4.87 -4.44 6.93
N LEU A 35 5.55 -3.70 7.81
CA LEU A 35 5.27 -2.27 8.01
C LEU A 35 5.44 -1.49 6.71
N ILE A 36 6.59 -1.64 6.03
CA ILE A 36 6.92 -0.87 4.83
C ILE A 36 5.94 -1.15 3.70
N ILE A 37 5.65 -2.42 3.40
CA ILE A 37 4.72 -2.76 2.30
C ILE A 37 3.32 -2.18 2.55
N ASN A 38 2.84 -2.20 3.80
CA ASN A 38 1.52 -1.68 4.14
C ASN A 38 1.48 -0.16 4.03
N LEU A 39 2.49 0.53 4.57
CA LEU A 39 2.63 1.99 4.48
C LEU A 39 2.75 2.49 3.04
N VAL A 40 3.62 1.86 2.24
CA VAL A 40 3.78 2.16 0.81
C VAL A 40 2.48 1.88 0.06
N GLY A 41 1.79 0.77 0.37
CA GLY A 41 0.51 0.44 -0.23
C GLY A 41 -0.58 1.47 0.05
N CYS A 42 -0.67 1.99 1.28
CA CYS A 42 -1.57 3.08 1.64
C CYS A 42 -1.34 4.34 0.79
N PHE A 43 -0.08 4.76 0.65
CA PHE A 43 0.29 5.90 -0.19
C PHE A 43 -0.10 5.68 -1.65
N ILE A 44 0.36 4.57 -2.25
CA ILE A 44 0.14 4.28 -3.68
C ILE A 44 -1.36 4.17 -3.98
N LEU A 45 -2.15 3.53 -3.10
CA LEU A 45 -3.58 3.38 -3.31
C LEU A 45 -4.29 4.73 -3.38
N ALA A 46 -4.04 5.59 -2.39
CA ALA A 46 -4.64 6.92 -2.32
C ALA A 46 -4.23 7.79 -3.52
N PHE A 47 -2.95 7.77 -3.86
CA PHE A 47 -2.44 8.44 -5.04
C PHE A 47 -3.13 7.98 -6.32
N LEU A 48 -3.22 6.67 -6.55
CA LEU A 48 -3.85 6.13 -7.76
C LEU A 48 -5.32 6.46 -7.85
N VAL A 49 -6.05 6.39 -6.73
CA VAL A 49 -7.47 6.77 -6.70
C VAL A 49 -7.66 8.21 -7.13
N GLN A 50 -6.89 9.13 -6.54
CA GLN A 50 -6.99 10.54 -6.87
C GLN A 50 -6.52 10.84 -8.30
N TYR A 51 -5.43 10.22 -8.74
CA TYR A 51 -4.91 10.41 -10.10
C TYR A 51 -5.92 9.96 -11.17
N VAL A 52 -6.58 8.81 -10.95
CA VAL A 52 -7.63 8.32 -11.86
C VAL A 52 -8.81 9.28 -11.90
N GLU A 53 -9.25 9.79 -10.75
CA GLU A 53 -10.34 10.75 -10.64
C GLU A 53 -10.04 12.04 -11.40
N VAL A 54 -8.82 12.56 -11.31
CA VAL A 54 -8.48 13.83 -11.97
C VAL A 54 -8.21 13.66 -13.48
N THR A 55 -7.74 12.48 -13.91
CA THR A 55 -7.30 12.27 -15.30
C THR A 55 -8.46 11.82 -16.21
N GLU A 56 -9.48 11.14 -15.68
CA GLU A 56 -10.64 10.55 -16.41
C GLU A 56 -10.31 9.65 -17.62
N LYS A 57 -9.03 9.46 -17.97
CA LYS A 57 -8.56 8.70 -19.15
C LYS A 57 -8.03 7.30 -18.81
N VAL A 58 -8.08 6.88 -17.53
CA VAL A 58 -7.57 5.57 -17.12
C VAL A 58 -8.66 4.50 -17.30
N PRO A 59 -8.42 3.43 -18.08
CA PRO A 59 -9.42 2.37 -18.26
C PRO A 59 -9.80 1.70 -16.94
N GLU A 60 -11.10 1.43 -16.74
CA GLU A 60 -11.62 0.82 -15.51
C GLU A 60 -10.94 -0.50 -15.13
N TRP A 61 -10.57 -1.31 -16.13
CA TRP A 61 -9.89 -2.59 -15.91
C TRP A 61 -8.49 -2.41 -15.30
N VAL A 62 -7.78 -1.33 -15.66
CA VAL A 62 -6.47 -0.99 -15.06
C VAL A 62 -6.66 -0.60 -13.61
N THR A 63 -7.66 0.24 -13.33
CA THR A 63 -7.99 0.68 -11.96
C THR A 63 -8.37 -0.51 -11.08
N LEU A 64 -9.18 -1.44 -11.58
CA LEU A 64 -9.54 -2.68 -10.88
C LEU A 64 -8.30 -3.56 -10.61
N GLY A 65 -7.47 -3.77 -11.63
CA GLY A 65 -6.24 -4.55 -11.52
C GLY A 65 -5.29 -3.97 -10.48
N MET A 66 -5.03 -2.66 -10.54
CA MET A 66 -4.12 -1.99 -9.60
C MET A 66 -4.65 -1.98 -8.17
N LYS A 67 -5.91 -1.58 -7.95
CA LYS A 67 -6.48 -1.46 -6.60
C LYS A 67 -6.71 -2.83 -5.96
N THR A 68 -7.54 -3.66 -6.60
CA THR A 68 -7.99 -4.92 -6.02
C THR A 68 -6.96 -6.04 -6.22
N GLY A 69 -6.30 -6.08 -7.38
CA GLY A 69 -5.28 -7.07 -7.67
C GLY A 69 -3.95 -6.75 -7.00
N PHE A 70 -3.22 -5.78 -7.54
CA PHE A 70 -1.83 -5.53 -7.16
C PHE A 70 -1.72 -5.04 -5.72
N ILE A 71 -2.35 -3.91 -5.37
CA ILE A 71 -2.25 -3.34 -4.02
C ILE A 71 -2.89 -4.28 -2.99
N GLY A 72 -4.01 -4.91 -3.33
CA GLY A 72 -4.66 -5.90 -2.49
C GLY A 72 -3.76 -7.09 -2.13
N ALA A 73 -2.94 -7.57 -3.07
CA ALA A 73 -1.99 -8.67 -2.82
C ALA A 73 -0.62 -8.20 -2.28
N PHE A 74 -0.26 -6.95 -2.54
CA PHE A 74 0.98 -6.30 -2.09
C PHE A 74 0.94 -5.96 -0.59
N THR A 75 -0.21 -5.53 -0.10
CA THR A 75 -0.44 -5.24 1.32
C THR A 75 -0.99 -6.47 2.05
N THR A 76 -0.88 -6.52 3.38
CA THR A 76 -1.39 -7.65 4.17
C THR A 76 -1.74 -7.23 5.59
N PHE A 77 -3.03 -7.36 5.94
CA PHE A 77 -3.50 -7.20 7.33
C PHE A 77 -3.31 -8.48 8.15
N SER A 78 -3.46 -9.66 7.54
CA SER A 78 -3.35 -10.94 8.25
C SER A 78 -1.94 -11.19 8.77
N THR A 79 -0.92 -10.89 7.98
CA THR A 79 0.48 -10.98 8.42
C THR A 79 0.78 -9.98 9.53
N TYR A 80 0.33 -8.73 9.39
CA TYR A 80 0.43 -7.71 10.44
C TYR A 80 -0.19 -8.19 11.76
N SER A 81 -1.41 -8.73 11.71
CA SER A 81 -2.13 -9.18 12.89
C SER A 81 -1.40 -10.32 13.60
N LEU A 82 -0.85 -11.28 12.85
CA LEU A 82 -0.08 -12.39 13.42
C LEU A 82 1.20 -11.86 14.09
N GLU A 83 1.96 -11.02 13.40
CA GLU A 83 3.21 -10.44 13.92
C GLU A 83 2.96 -9.58 15.18
N ALA A 84 1.88 -8.80 15.21
CA ALA A 84 1.50 -8.00 16.38
C ALA A 84 1.20 -8.89 17.60
N VAL A 85 0.49 -10.00 17.40
CA VAL A 85 0.23 -10.99 18.46
C VAL A 85 1.52 -11.69 18.88
N THR A 86 2.39 -12.07 17.95
CA THR A 86 3.69 -12.68 18.27
C THR A 86 4.57 -11.76 19.12
N LEU A 87 4.59 -10.45 18.83
CA LEU A 87 5.32 -9.48 19.67
C LEU A 87 4.76 -9.41 21.10
N ILE A 88 3.43 -9.51 21.25
CA ILE A 88 2.75 -9.58 22.54
C ILE A 88 3.11 -10.87 23.30
N GLU A 89 3.02 -12.03 22.64
CA GLU A 89 3.31 -13.33 23.24
C GLU A 89 4.78 -13.47 23.68
N THR A 90 5.69 -12.86 22.90
CA THR A 90 7.12 -12.82 23.21
C THR A 90 7.52 -11.71 24.18
N GLN A 91 6.54 -11.04 24.82
CA GLN A 91 6.72 -9.97 25.80
C GLN A 91 7.44 -8.72 25.25
N GLN A 92 7.47 -8.54 23.94
CA GLN A 92 8.02 -7.37 23.24
C GLN A 92 6.97 -6.25 23.12
N TRP A 93 6.37 -5.86 24.25
CA TRP A 93 5.24 -4.93 24.33
C TRP A 93 5.50 -3.59 23.64
N TRP A 94 6.73 -3.08 23.75
CA TRP A 94 7.12 -1.81 23.14
C TRP A 94 7.09 -1.88 21.61
N TYR A 95 7.60 -2.97 21.03
CA TYR A 95 7.53 -3.19 19.58
C TYR A 95 6.10 -3.43 19.12
N ALA A 96 5.28 -4.17 19.87
CA ALA A 96 3.87 -4.35 19.54
C ALA A 96 3.13 -3.01 19.46
N LEU A 97 3.35 -2.14 20.46
CA LEU A 97 2.74 -0.80 20.52
C LEU A 97 3.20 0.09 19.35
N ILE A 98 4.51 0.19 19.11
CA ILE A 98 5.05 0.98 18.00
C ILE A 98 4.56 0.42 16.65
N TYR A 99 4.61 -0.90 16.45
CA TYR A 99 4.20 -1.53 15.21
C TYR A 99 2.72 -1.29 14.91
N GLY A 100 1.86 -1.45 15.92
CA GLY A 100 0.42 -1.18 15.78
C GLY A 100 0.11 0.29 15.51
N LEU A 101 0.66 1.20 16.31
CA LEU A 101 0.43 2.64 16.15
C LEU A 101 0.97 3.15 14.82
N THR A 102 2.18 2.74 14.42
CA THR A 102 2.79 3.18 13.16
C THR A 102 2.03 2.63 11.96
N THR A 103 1.54 1.38 12.02
CA THR A 103 0.70 0.82 10.95
C THR A 103 -0.58 1.63 10.77
N ILE A 104 -1.30 1.93 11.85
CA ILE A 104 -2.58 2.65 11.79
C ILE A 104 -2.37 4.13 11.46
N ILE A 105 -1.61 4.86 12.29
CA ILE A 105 -1.43 6.31 12.15
C ILE A 105 -0.60 6.59 10.90
N GLY A 106 0.50 5.87 10.69
CA GLY A 106 1.34 6.03 9.50
C GLY A 106 0.59 5.69 8.22
N GLY A 107 -0.24 4.65 8.23
CA GLY A 107 -1.09 4.30 7.08
C GLY A 107 -2.07 5.43 6.73
N LEU A 108 -2.74 6.01 7.74
CA LEU A 108 -3.63 7.16 7.54
C LEU A 108 -2.88 8.39 7.03
N LEU A 109 -1.73 8.72 7.62
CA LEU A 109 -0.91 9.86 7.17
C LEU A 109 -0.44 9.69 5.73
N LEU A 110 0.06 8.51 5.36
CA LEU A 110 0.50 8.25 3.99
C LEU A 110 -0.65 8.21 2.99
N THR A 111 -1.85 7.79 3.42
CA THR A 111 -3.06 7.92 2.61
C THR A 111 -3.36 9.40 2.32
N LEU A 112 -3.32 10.28 3.33
CA LEU A 112 -3.52 11.73 3.15
C LEU A 112 -2.47 12.35 2.23
N VAL A 113 -1.20 11.98 2.41
CA VAL A 113 -0.10 12.43 1.55
C VAL A 113 -0.31 11.95 0.11
N GLY A 114 -0.74 10.71 -0.08
CA GLY A 114 -1.07 10.15 -1.39
C GLY A 114 -2.19 10.92 -2.10
N TYR A 115 -3.26 11.26 -1.39
CA TYR A 115 -4.35 12.09 -1.93
C TYR A 115 -3.86 13.49 -2.33
N SER A 116 -3.12 14.17 -1.44
CA SER A 116 -2.59 15.51 -1.71
C SER A 116 -1.67 15.52 -2.94
N PHE A 117 -0.79 14.51 -3.03
CA PHE A 117 0.11 14.35 -4.16
C PHE A 117 -0.63 14.07 -5.48
N GLY A 118 -1.66 13.22 -5.45
CA GLY A 118 -2.51 12.95 -6.61
C GLY A 118 -3.24 14.20 -7.13
N ASN A 119 -3.72 15.05 -6.22
CA ASN A 119 -4.32 16.34 -6.57
C ASN A 119 -3.33 17.28 -7.24
N HIS A 120 -2.13 17.45 -6.65
CA HIS A 120 -1.12 18.35 -7.19
C HIS A 120 -0.69 17.94 -8.62
N VAL A 121 -0.49 16.65 -8.85
CA VAL A 121 -0.15 16.12 -10.19
C VAL A 121 -1.30 16.34 -11.17
N GLY A 122 -2.53 16.15 -10.71
CA GLY A 122 -3.73 16.37 -11.51
C GLY A 122 -3.92 17.84 -11.93
N ASP A 123 -3.68 18.78 -11.01
CA ASP A 123 -3.79 20.21 -11.27
C ASP A 123 -2.74 20.71 -12.26
N TRP A 124 -1.49 20.25 -12.12
CA TRP A 124 -0.42 20.56 -13.08
C TRP A 124 -0.78 20.11 -14.50
N ARG A 125 -1.40 18.92 -14.62
CA ARG A 125 -1.80 18.38 -15.93
C ARG A 125 -2.95 19.14 -16.56
N LYS A 126 -3.96 19.56 -15.78
CA LYS A 126 -5.05 20.41 -16.27
C LYS A 126 -4.57 21.76 -16.79
N GLN A 127 -3.50 22.32 -16.23
CA GLN A 127 -2.90 23.56 -16.74
C GLN A 127 -2.18 23.35 -18.07
N GLY A 128 -1.51 22.21 -18.26
CA GLY A 128 -0.83 21.87 -19.51
C GLY A 128 -1.77 21.54 -20.67
N ASP A 129 -2.92 20.91 -20.41
CA ASP A 129 -3.93 20.60 -21.43
C ASP A 129 -4.73 21.86 -21.90
N ASN A 130 -4.62 22.98 -21.18
CA ASN A 130 -5.29 24.26 -21.49
C ASN A 130 -4.42 25.26 -22.29
N LEU A 131 -3.20 24.86 -22.70
CA LEU A 131 -2.27 25.63 -23.53
C LEU A 131 -2.23 25.06 -24.97
#